data_AF-A0A6P0UXL9-F1
#
_entry.id   AF-A0A6P0UXL9-F1
#
_cell.length_a   1.000
_cell.length_b   1.000
_cell.length_c   1.000
_cell.angle_alpha   90.00
_cell.angle_beta   90.00
_cell.angle_gamma   90.00
#
_symmetry.space_group_name_H-M   'P 1'
#
loop_
_entity.id
_entity.type
_entity.pdbx_description
1 polymer ?
#
loop_
_entity_poly.entity_id
_entity_poly.type
_entity_poly.pdbx_seq_one_letter_code
_entity_poly.pdbx_strand_id
1 'polypeptide(L)'
;MPYSDFKTINQAKASFELNTTLIELFPQVELIEPSAYLKTTLKRNLTIAFDNDTEKARSELIIAPLLIEIRELFNRKVSLFSGREFNVDATQGLNGFCDYIVSASEFTLEIEAPVITIVEAKNESTNAGLGQCIAEMVAAQRFNQGRNRTIPNIYGVVTTGRVWRFLKLSAQTVAIDNEELVIENEEDLSISKILAILSEPIKGLN
;
A
#
# COMPACT_ATOMS: atom_id res chain seq x y z
N MET A 1 5.29 18.52 10.69
CA MET A 1 4.28 18.28 9.63
C MET A 1 4.02 16.79 9.60
N PRO A 2 2.84 16.26 9.96
CA PRO A 2 2.57 14.82 9.79
C PRO A 2 2.56 14.38 8.32
N TYR A 3 2.52 13.07 8.06
CA TYR A 3 2.40 12.49 6.71
C TYR A 3 1.30 13.14 5.86
N SER A 4 0.15 13.45 6.47
CA SER A 4 -0.98 14.07 5.81
C SER A 4 -0.70 15.45 5.23
N ASP A 5 0.40 16.11 5.63
CA ASP A 5 0.78 17.42 5.11
C ASP A 5 1.49 17.35 3.75
N PHE A 6 1.93 16.16 3.32
CA PHE A 6 2.48 15.94 2.00
C PHE A 6 1.36 15.83 0.96
N LYS A 7 0.87 16.97 0.48
CA LYS A 7 -0.28 17.05 -0.44
C LYS A 7 0.05 16.76 -1.90
N THR A 8 1.33 16.87 -2.28
CA THR A 8 1.76 16.71 -3.67
C THR A 8 3.03 15.90 -3.78
N ILE A 9 3.20 15.25 -4.93
CA ILE A 9 4.44 14.56 -5.30
C ILE A 9 5.63 15.54 -5.22
N ASN A 10 5.49 16.75 -5.75
CA ASN A 10 6.58 17.74 -5.78
C ASN A 10 7.07 18.13 -4.38
N GLN A 11 6.15 18.24 -3.41
CA GLN A 11 6.51 18.50 -2.02
C GLN A 11 7.36 17.35 -1.45
N ALA A 12 6.92 16.10 -1.60
CA ALA A 12 7.68 14.94 -1.13
C ALA A 12 9.04 14.81 -1.86
N LYS A 13 9.07 15.04 -3.18
CA LYS A 13 10.32 15.04 -3.96
C LYS A 13 11.33 16.07 -3.45
N ALA A 14 10.87 17.30 -3.23
CA ALA A 14 11.73 18.37 -2.77
C ALA A 14 12.24 18.11 -1.34
N SER A 15 11.38 17.61 -0.44
CA SER A 15 11.74 17.31 0.95
C SER A 15 12.75 16.18 1.10
N PHE A 16 12.74 15.20 0.18
CA PHE A 16 13.53 13.97 0.31
C PHE A 16 14.50 13.73 -0.84
N GLU A 17 14.73 14.74 -1.69
CA GLU A 17 15.65 14.68 -2.83
C GLU A 17 15.35 13.51 -3.79
N LEU A 18 14.06 13.28 -4.07
CA LEU A 18 13.62 12.13 -4.87
C LEU A 18 13.47 12.47 -6.36
N ASN A 19 13.77 11.49 -7.18
CA ASN A 19 13.38 11.43 -8.58
C ASN A 19 12.04 10.73 -8.72
N THR A 20 11.26 11.10 -9.74
CA THR A 20 10.00 10.41 -10.06
C THR A 20 9.94 10.04 -11.52
N THR A 21 9.44 8.84 -11.80
CA THR A 21 9.14 8.38 -13.15
C THR A 21 7.74 7.79 -13.21
N LEU A 22 7.11 7.88 -14.38
CA LEU A 22 5.81 7.29 -14.68
C LEU A 22 6.04 6.18 -15.71
N ILE A 23 5.83 4.93 -15.30
CA ILE A 23 6.14 3.74 -16.11
C ILE A 23 5.08 2.66 -15.87
N GLU A 24 5.01 1.69 -16.79
CA GLU A 24 4.31 0.43 -16.52
C GLU A 24 5.15 -0.37 -15.50
N LEU A 25 4.73 -0.39 -14.24
CA LEU A 25 5.52 -0.99 -13.16
C LEU A 25 5.50 -2.52 -13.19
N PHE A 26 4.39 -3.10 -13.65
CA PHE A 26 4.10 -4.53 -13.56
C PHE A 26 3.67 -5.12 -14.92
N PRO A 27 4.51 -5.03 -15.97
CA PRO A 27 4.14 -5.45 -17.32
C PRO A 27 3.90 -6.97 -17.46
N GLN A 28 4.49 -7.76 -16.56
CA GLN A 28 4.45 -9.22 -16.58
C GLN A 28 4.28 -9.77 -15.16
N VAL A 29 3.19 -9.39 -14.49
CA VAL A 29 2.87 -9.93 -13.17
C VAL A 29 2.02 -11.21 -13.31
N GLU A 30 2.47 -12.30 -12.70
CA GLU A 30 1.72 -13.56 -12.68
C GLU A 30 0.54 -13.43 -11.72
N LEU A 31 -0.68 -13.57 -12.25
CA LEU A 31 -1.92 -13.42 -11.51
C LEU A 31 -2.01 -14.43 -10.36
N ILE A 32 -2.48 -13.96 -9.20
CA ILE A 32 -2.74 -14.82 -8.05
C ILE A 32 -4.25 -15.00 -7.92
N GLU A 33 -4.69 -16.25 -7.95
CA GLU A 33 -6.10 -16.57 -7.80
C GLU A 33 -6.58 -16.31 -6.35
N PRO A 34 -7.64 -15.51 -6.13
CA PRO A 34 -8.18 -15.28 -4.80
C PRO A 34 -8.70 -16.57 -4.17
N SER A 35 -8.49 -16.75 -2.87
CA SER A 35 -9.08 -17.86 -2.13
C SER A 35 -10.61 -17.84 -2.18
N ALA A 36 -11.22 -19.01 -2.00
CA ALA A 36 -12.68 -19.11 -1.88
C ALA A 36 -13.24 -18.24 -0.74
N TYR A 37 -12.45 -18.03 0.33
CA TYR A 37 -12.81 -17.16 1.44
C TYR A 37 -12.87 -15.69 1.00
N LEU A 38 -11.83 -15.21 0.31
CA LEU A 38 -11.81 -13.82 -0.19
C LEU A 38 -12.92 -13.60 -1.21
N LYS A 39 -13.12 -14.52 -2.16
CA LYS A 39 -14.22 -14.42 -3.14
C LYS A 39 -15.59 -14.32 -2.47
N THR A 40 -15.86 -15.19 -1.50
CA THR A 40 -17.12 -15.17 -0.76
C THR A 40 -17.29 -13.87 0.04
N THR A 41 -16.20 -13.37 0.60
CA THR A 41 -16.18 -12.11 1.37
C THR A 41 -16.49 -10.93 0.44
N LEU A 42 -15.76 -10.77 -0.66
CA LEU A 42 -15.96 -9.66 -1.60
C LEU A 42 -17.35 -9.68 -2.23
N LYS A 43 -17.87 -10.87 -2.57
CA LYS A 43 -19.26 -11.04 -3.05
C LYS A 43 -20.31 -10.47 -2.11
N ARG A 44 -20.10 -10.58 -0.79
CA ARG A 44 -21.03 -10.05 0.23
C ARG A 44 -20.80 -8.56 0.50
N ASN A 45 -19.55 -8.12 0.34
CA ASN A 45 -19.07 -6.86 0.85
C ASN A 45 -19.12 -5.73 -0.18
N LEU A 46 -18.83 -6.00 -1.45
CA LEU A 46 -18.59 -4.96 -2.46
C LEU A 46 -19.78 -4.02 -2.64
N THR A 47 -21.00 -4.57 -2.78
CA THR A 47 -22.21 -3.75 -2.88
C THR A 47 -22.38 -2.85 -1.66
N ILE A 48 -22.19 -3.38 -0.45
CA ILE A 48 -22.29 -2.58 0.78
C ILE A 48 -21.22 -1.49 0.79
N ALA A 49 -19.99 -1.83 0.43
CA ALA A 49 -18.86 -0.89 0.44
C ALA A 49 -19.05 0.25 -0.55
N PHE A 50 -19.56 -0.05 -1.75
CA PHE A 50 -19.81 0.94 -2.80
C PHE A 50 -21.07 1.77 -2.52
N ASP A 51 -22.16 1.15 -2.08
CA ASP A 51 -23.43 1.86 -1.83
C ASP A 51 -23.37 2.78 -0.60
N ASN A 52 -22.60 2.42 0.43
CA ASN A 52 -22.41 3.28 1.60
C ASN A 52 -21.47 4.47 1.30
N ASP A 53 -20.57 4.32 0.34
CA ASP A 53 -19.64 5.35 -0.13
C ASP A 53 -18.82 6.06 0.97
N THR A 54 -18.47 5.36 2.04
CA THR A 54 -17.61 5.90 3.09
C THR A 54 -16.20 5.32 3.01
N GLU A 55 -15.19 6.12 3.39
CA GLU A 55 -13.80 5.64 3.58
C GLU A 55 -13.80 4.41 4.49
N LYS A 56 -14.53 4.47 5.61
CA LYS A 56 -14.62 3.38 6.58
C LYS A 56 -15.17 2.08 5.97
N ALA A 57 -16.24 2.15 5.19
CA ALA A 57 -16.82 0.97 4.55
C ALA A 57 -15.84 0.35 3.53
N ARG A 58 -15.20 1.16 2.69
CA ARG A 58 -14.23 0.67 1.70
C ARG A 58 -12.98 0.07 2.36
N SER A 59 -12.51 0.72 3.43
CA SER A 59 -11.42 0.24 4.28
C SER A 59 -11.70 -1.15 4.86
N GLU A 60 -12.83 -1.30 5.56
CA GLU A 60 -13.15 -2.53 6.29
C GLU A 60 -13.65 -3.67 5.40
N LEU A 61 -14.35 -3.35 4.30
CA LEU A 61 -15.05 -4.34 3.50
C LEU A 61 -14.31 -4.73 2.21
N ILE A 62 -13.29 -3.96 1.79
CA ILE A 62 -12.50 -4.24 0.58
C ILE A 62 -11.00 -4.30 0.88
N ILE A 63 -10.43 -3.20 1.38
CA ILE A 63 -8.97 -3.06 1.55
C ILE A 63 -8.46 -4.07 2.58
N ALA A 64 -9.04 -4.09 3.78
CA ALA A 64 -8.63 -5.03 4.84
C ALA A 64 -8.75 -6.51 4.41
N PRO A 65 -9.86 -6.99 3.80
CA PRO A 65 -9.94 -8.36 3.28
C PRO A 65 -8.84 -8.72 2.29
N LEU A 66 -8.48 -7.83 1.36
CA LEU A 66 -7.38 -8.06 0.41
C LEU A 66 -6.03 -8.18 1.12
N LEU A 67 -5.76 -7.31 2.10
CA LEU A 67 -4.51 -7.34 2.86
C LEU A 67 -4.43 -8.57 3.78
N ILE A 68 -5.56 -9.04 4.31
CA ILE A 68 -5.64 -10.31 5.07
C ILE A 68 -5.32 -11.50 4.15
N GLU A 69 -5.83 -11.51 2.90
CA GLU A 69 -5.49 -12.54 1.93
C GLU A 69 -3.99 -12.58 1.65
N ILE A 70 -3.33 -11.43 1.47
CA ILE A 70 -1.86 -11.35 1.35
C ILE A 70 -1.17 -12.02 2.54
N ARG A 71 -1.64 -11.76 3.76
CA ARG A 71 -1.07 -12.41 4.94
C ARG A 71 -1.20 -13.93 4.90
N GLU A 72 -2.33 -14.47 4.48
CA GLU A 72 -2.53 -15.91 4.40
C GLU A 72 -1.73 -16.55 3.24
N LEU A 73 -1.61 -15.88 2.09
CA LEU A 73 -0.79 -16.33 0.95
C LEU A 73 0.68 -16.57 1.33
N PHE A 74 1.19 -15.80 2.29
CA PHE A 74 2.56 -15.94 2.79
C PHE A 74 2.66 -16.73 4.09
N ASN A 75 1.72 -17.64 4.36
CA ASN A 75 1.71 -18.49 5.56
C ASN A 75 1.86 -17.68 6.87
N ARG A 76 1.27 -16.48 6.92
CA ARG A 76 1.30 -15.57 8.07
C ARG A 76 2.70 -15.06 8.42
N LYS A 77 3.65 -15.13 7.48
CA LYS A 77 5.01 -14.57 7.59
C LYS A 77 5.10 -13.06 7.43
N VAL A 78 3.96 -12.42 7.22
CA VAL A 78 3.83 -10.97 7.16
C VAL A 78 2.78 -10.50 8.17
N SER A 79 2.97 -9.30 8.68
CA SER A 79 2.05 -8.65 9.60
C SER A 79 1.39 -7.44 8.95
N LEU A 80 0.13 -7.22 9.33
CA LEU A 80 -0.71 -6.15 8.83
C LEU A 80 -1.02 -5.21 10.00
N PHE A 81 -0.75 -3.92 9.80
CA PHE A 81 -1.10 -2.86 10.74
C PHE A 81 -2.12 -1.95 10.06
N SER A 82 -3.23 -1.67 10.74
CA SER A 82 -4.29 -0.78 10.28
C SER A 82 -4.44 0.38 11.24
N GLY A 83 -4.42 1.62 10.72
CA GLY A 83 -4.56 2.85 11.51
C GLY A 83 -3.53 2.96 12.62
N ARG A 84 -2.27 2.61 12.35
CA ARG A 84 -1.20 2.58 13.36
C ARG A 84 -0.34 3.84 13.25
N GLU A 85 0.07 4.37 14.40
CA GLU A 85 1.05 5.43 14.46
C GLU A 85 2.43 4.91 14.03
N PHE A 86 3.08 5.63 13.13
CA PHE A 86 4.39 5.30 12.61
C PHE A 86 5.27 6.56 12.61
N ASN A 87 6.05 6.73 13.67
CA ASN A 87 6.87 7.92 13.87
C ASN A 87 8.34 7.58 13.64
N VAL A 88 8.88 7.96 12.47
CA VAL A 88 10.26 7.64 12.07
C VAL A 88 11.18 8.84 12.23
N ASP A 89 10.75 10.01 11.74
CA ASP A 89 11.53 11.25 11.83
C ASP A 89 10.61 12.46 11.79
N ALA A 90 10.14 12.87 12.97
CA ALA A 90 9.22 13.99 13.11
C ALA A 90 9.82 15.33 12.64
N THR A 91 11.16 15.46 12.63
CA THR A 91 11.82 16.70 12.18
C THR A 91 11.68 16.91 10.67
N GLN A 92 11.58 15.81 9.93
CA GLN A 92 11.35 15.77 8.48
C GLN A 92 9.88 15.53 8.12
N GLY A 93 9.00 15.52 9.12
CA GLY A 93 7.59 15.26 8.97
C GLY A 93 7.20 13.82 8.67
N LEU A 94 8.11 12.88 8.92
CA LEU A 94 7.86 11.44 8.79
C LEU A 94 7.25 10.89 10.08
N ASN A 95 6.05 11.37 10.40
CA ASN A 95 5.32 11.03 11.61
C ASN A 95 3.78 11.11 11.42
N GLY A 96 3.03 10.38 12.23
CA GLY A 96 1.58 10.33 12.19
C GLY A 96 1.03 8.91 11.99
N PHE A 97 -0.26 8.83 11.67
CA PHE A 97 -0.94 7.56 11.40
C PHE A 97 -0.82 7.19 9.92
N CYS A 98 -0.55 5.92 9.65
CA CYS A 98 -0.69 5.32 8.32
C CYS A 98 -1.98 4.50 8.28
N ASP A 99 -2.69 4.53 7.15
CA ASP A 99 -3.95 3.78 7.00
C ASP A 99 -3.68 2.28 7.06
N TYR A 100 -2.72 1.79 6.24
CA TYR A 100 -2.18 0.45 6.42
C TYR A 100 -0.67 0.36 6.16
N ILE A 101 -0.03 -0.57 6.88
CA ILE A 101 1.35 -1.00 6.65
C ILE A 101 1.39 -2.52 6.59
N VAL A 102 2.05 -3.07 5.57
CA VAL A 102 2.42 -4.48 5.50
C VAL A 102 3.91 -4.60 5.84
N SER A 103 4.20 -5.49 6.77
CA SER A 103 5.53 -5.73 7.32
C SER A 103 5.99 -7.15 7.00
N ALA A 104 7.23 -7.30 6.53
CA ALA A 104 7.85 -8.61 6.30
C ALA A 104 8.40 -9.19 7.61
N SER A 105 7.49 -9.43 8.56
CA SER A 105 7.75 -10.04 9.85
C SER A 105 6.47 -10.74 10.34
N GLU A 106 6.64 -11.84 11.06
CA GLU A 106 5.54 -12.53 11.75
C GLU A 106 5.04 -11.74 12.98
N PHE A 107 5.82 -10.75 13.45
CA PHE A 107 5.51 -10.00 14.66
C PHE A 107 4.38 -8.97 14.41
N THR A 108 3.29 -9.08 15.17
CA THR A 108 2.07 -8.28 14.95
C THR A 108 1.85 -7.17 15.99
N LEU A 109 2.67 -7.09 17.03
CA LEU A 109 2.50 -6.08 18.09
C LEU A 109 3.22 -4.78 17.77
N GLU A 110 4.32 -4.85 17.01
CA GLU A 110 5.12 -3.71 16.59
C GLU A 110 5.50 -3.83 15.13
N ILE A 111 5.60 -2.67 14.46
CA ILE A 111 6.02 -2.60 13.05
C ILE A 111 7.47 -3.08 12.94
N GLU A 112 7.69 -3.98 11.99
CA GLU A 112 8.99 -4.60 11.73
C GLU A 112 9.17 -4.86 10.23
N ALA A 113 10.25 -4.36 9.62
CA ALA A 113 10.45 -4.51 8.18
C ALA A 113 9.23 -4.07 7.35
N PRO A 114 8.70 -2.83 7.51
CA PRO A 114 7.65 -2.32 6.64
C PRO A 114 8.11 -2.36 5.18
N VAL A 115 7.31 -3.00 4.33
CA VAL A 115 7.62 -3.24 2.91
C VAL A 115 6.56 -2.66 1.98
N ILE A 116 5.33 -2.46 2.48
CA ILE A 116 4.26 -1.79 1.76
C ILE A 116 3.61 -0.76 2.68
N THR A 117 3.38 0.45 2.17
CA THR A 117 2.51 1.46 2.79
C THR A 117 1.30 1.68 1.90
N ILE A 118 0.11 1.82 2.49
CA ILE A 118 -1.14 2.00 1.76
C ILE A 118 -1.83 3.22 2.33
N VAL A 119 -2.16 4.16 1.44
CA VAL A 119 -2.91 5.39 1.75
C VAL A 119 -4.30 5.29 1.13
N GLU A 120 -5.31 5.56 1.95
CA GLU A 120 -6.69 5.71 1.49
C GLU A 120 -6.87 7.09 0.87
N ALA A 121 -7.23 7.10 -0.42
CA ALA A 121 -7.45 8.33 -1.16
C ALA A 121 -8.78 8.97 -0.73
N LYS A 122 -8.68 10.25 -0.36
CA LYS A 122 -9.84 11.10 -0.10
C LYS A 122 -10.37 11.70 -1.41
N ASN A 123 -11.69 11.92 -1.50
CA ASN A 123 -12.34 12.55 -2.66
C ASN A 123 -12.18 11.78 -3.99
N GLU A 124 -12.12 10.45 -3.93
CA GLU A 124 -12.08 9.55 -5.09
C GLU A 124 -10.86 9.70 -6.04
N SER A 125 -9.87 10.53 -5.71
CA SER A 125 -8.69 10.74 -6.56
C SER A 125 -7.44 10.14 -5.95
N THR A 126 -6.91 9.09 -6.57
CA THR A 126 -5.62 8.49 -6.17
C THR A 126 -4.48 9.52 -6.23
N ASN A 127 -4.54 10.50 -7.14
CA ASN A 127 -3.52 11.53 -7.28
C ASN A 127 -3.33 12.36 -5.99
N ALA A 128 -4.41 12.58 -5.24
CA ALA A 128 -4.38 13.38 -4.02
C ALA A 128 -3.60 12.70 -2.88
N GLY A 129 -3.50 11.35 -2.89
CA GLY A 129 -2.78 10.58 -1.88
C GLY A 129 -1.31 10.31 -2.22
N LEU A 130 -0.85 10.61 -3.43
CA LEU A 130 0.50 10.24 -3.88
C LEU A 130 1.62 10.91 -3.06
N GLY A 131 1.45 12.18 -2.69
CA GLY A 131 2.44 12.88 -1.85
C GLY A 131 2.63 12.23 -0.48
N GLN A 132 1.51 11.93 0.18
CA GLN A 132 1.49 11.26 1.49
C GLN A 132 2.08 9.85 1.38
N CYS A 133 1.64 9.07 0.40
CA CYS A 133 2.13 7.71 0.20
C CYS A 133 3.65 7.67 -0.01
N ILE A 134 4.20 8.60 -0.81
CA ILE A 134 5.67 8.72 -0.98
C ILE A 134 6.37 9.03 0.35
N ALA A 135 5.82 9.92 1.18
CA ALA A 135 6.41 10.22 2.49
C ALA A 135 6.40 8.99 3.42
N GLU A 136 5.30 8.23 3.45
CA GLU A 136 5.21 6.97 4.20
C GLU A 136 6.21 5.92 3.67
N MET A 137 6.39 5.81 2.36
CA MET A 137 7.40 4.92 1.74
C MET A 137 8.83 5.30 2.15
N VAL A 138 9.15 6.60 2.18
CA VAL A 138 10.46 7.10 2.65
C VAL A 138 10.66 6.78 4.14
N ALA A 139 9.61 6.94 4.95
CA ALA A 139 9.66 6.55 6.37
C ALA A 139 9.94 5.06 6.54
N ALA A 140 9.24 4.20 5.80
CA ALA A 140 9.47 2.75 5.82
C ALA A 140 10.91 2.41 5.38
N GLN A 141 11.43 3.06 4.33
CA GLN A 141 12.81 2.89 3.86
C GLN A 141 13.82 3.26 4.97
N ARG A 142 13.68 4.44 5.57
CA ARG A 142 14.59 4.92 6.64
C ARG A 142 14.50 4.05 7.89
N PHE A 143 13.31 3.60 8.25
CA PHE A 143 13.10 2.69 9.37
C PHE A 143 13.85 1.36 9.17
N ASN A 144 13.79 0.79 7.97
CA ASN A 144 14.51 -0.43 7.62
C ASN A 144 16.03 -0.23 7.65
N GLN A 145 16.52 0.86 7.06
CA GLN A 145 17.94 1.22 7.06
C GLN A 145 18.47 1.42 8.49
N GLY A 146 17.73 2.13 9.34
CA GLY A 146 18.09 2.35 10.75
C GLY A 146 18.14 1.07 11.59
N ARG A 147 17.53 -0.02 11.12
CA ARG A 147 17.59 -1.36 11.74
C ARG A 147 18.50 -2.34 11.01
N ASN A 148 19.37 -1.85 10.11
CA ASN A 148 20.29 -2.66 9.29
C ASN A 148 19.58 -3.77 8.48
N ARG A 149 18.34 -3.53 8.04
CA ARG A 149 17.61 -4.46 7.16
C ARG A 149 17.74 -3.99 5.72
N THR A 150 18.33 -4.83 4.87
CA THR A 150 18.49 -4.55 3.44
C THR A 150 17.19 -4.87 2.70
N ILE A 151 16.31 -3.88 2.62
CA ILE A 151 15.07 -3.94 1.81
C ILE A 151 15.27 -2.98 0.64
N PRO A 152 15.60 -3.47 -0.56
CA PRO A 152 16.02 -2.61 -1.68
C PRO A 152 14.89 -1.74 -2.21
N ASN A 153 13.64 -2.21 -2.08
CA ASN A 153 12.46 -1.58 -2.64
C ASN A 153 11.37 -1.47 -1.57
N ILE A 154 10.79 -0.29 -1.42
CA ILE A 154 9.54 -0.10 -0.67
C ILE A 154 8.42 0.09 -1.68
N TYR A 155 7.28 -0.56 -1.44
CA TYR A 155 6.12 -0.44 -2.29
C TYR A 155 5.09 0.49 -1.64
N GLY A 156 4.38 1.23 -2.48
CA GLY A 156 3.34 2.15 -2.05
C GLY A 156 2.06 1.88 -2.81
N VAL A 157 0.94 2.10 -2.15
CA VAL A 157 -0.39 2.02 -2.75
C VAL A 157 -1.16 3.26 -2.38
N VAL A 158 -1.87 3.81 -3.35
CA VAL A 158 -2.94 4.76 -3.09
C VAL A 158 -4.23 4.17 -3.63
N THR A 159 -5.26 4.08 -2.80
CA THR A 159 -6.51 3.42 -3.18
C THR A 159 -7.74 4.08 -2.61
N THR A 160 -8.84 4.06 -3.38
CA THR A 160 -10.18 4.38 -2.87
C THR A 160 -10.91 3.14 -2.36
N GLY A 161 -10.28 1.95 -2.39
CA GLY A 161 -10.93 0.65 -2.29
C GLY A 161 -11.45 0.14 -3.64
N ARG A 162 -11.97 1.03 -4.50
CA ARG A 162 -12.38 0.70 -5.87
C ARG A 162 -11.23 0.82 -6.86
N VAL A 163 -10.52 1.95 -6.82
CA VAL A 163 -9.41 2.27 -7.71
C VAL A 163 -8.10 2.09 -6.94
N TRP A 164 -7.11 1.46 -7.55
CA TRP A 164 -5.83 1.13 -6.96
C TRP A 164 -4.69 1.60 -7.85
N ARG A 165 -3.76 2.35 -7.26
CA ARG A 165 -2.56 2.82 -7.94
C ARG A 165 -1.31 2.47 -7.15
N PHE A 166 -0.28 2.04 -7.85
CA PHE A 166 0.91 1.45 -7.25
C PHE A 166 2.14 2.32 -7.46
N LEU A 167 3.07 2.22 -6.51
CA LEU A 167 4.34 2.92 -6.48
C LEU A 167 5.45 1.97 -6.03
N LYS A 168 6.67 2.26 -6.47
CA LYS A 168 7.89 1.58 -6.01
C LYS A 168 8.98 2.61 -5.76
N LEU A 169 9.51 2.63 -4.54
CA LEU A 169 10.66 3.43 -4.14
C LEU A 169 11.90 2.54 -4.11
N SER A 170 12.86 2.84 -4.98
CA SER A 170 14.17 2.16 -5.04
C SER A 170 15.26 3.22 -4.88
N ALA A 171 16.05 3.12 -3.80
CA ALA A 171 16.97 4.19 -3.40
C ALA A 171 16.26 5.56 -3.36
N GLN A 172 16.60 6.49 -4.27
CA GLN A 172 16.02 7.84 -4.37
C GLN A 172 15.03 7.99 -5.54
N THR A 173 14.62 6.90 -6.20
CA THR A 173 13.69 6.96 -7.33
C THR A 173 12.35 6.36 -6.95
N VAL A 174 11.28 7.15 -7.09
CA VAL A 174 9.90 6.69 -7.01
C VAL A 174 9.38 6.47 -8.43
N ALA A 175 9.12 5.22 -8.76
CA ALA A 175 8.34 4.89 -9.95
C ALA A 175 6.86 4.82 -9.56
N ILE A 176 6.01 5.47 -10.35
CA ILE A 176 4.55 5.46 -10.20
C ILE A 176 3.98 4.70 -11.39
N ASP A 177 3.02 3.81 -11.13
CA ASP A 177 2.33 3.10 -12.19
C ASP A 177 1.55 4.08 -13.08
N ASN A 178 1.67 3.88 -14.39
CA ASN A 178 0.93 4.65 -15.38
C ASN A 178 -0.51 4.17 -15.52
N GLU A 179 -0.84 2.98 -15.01
CA GLU A 179 -2.19 2.43 -14.97
C GLU A 179 -2.78 2.40 -13.56
N GLU A 180 -4.10 2.54 -13.51
CA GLU A 180 -4.90 2.27 -12.32
C GLU A 180 -5.66 0.96 -12.51
N LEU A 181 -5.75 0.15 -11.46
CA LEU A 181 -6.60 -1.02 -11.44
C LEU A 181 -7.94 -0.66 -10.80
N VAL A 182 -9.04 -1.14 -11.40
CA VAL A 182 -10.39 -0.85 -10.93
C VAL A 182 -11.08 -2.16 -10.60
N ILE A 183 -11.65 -2.27 -9.40
CA ILE A 183 -12.50 -3.39 -9.01
C ILE A 183 -13.95 -3.01 -9.33
N GLU A 184 -14.52 -3.60 -10.37
CA GLU A 184 -15.92 -3.37 -10.74
C GLU A 184 -16.89 -4.29 -9.98
N ASN A 185 -16.48 -5.53 -9.73
CA ASN A 185 -17.27 -6.55 -9.04
C ASN A 185 -16.36 -7.64 -8.44
N GLU A 186 -16.95 -8.64 -7.79
CA GLU A 186 -16.23 -9.70 -7.07
C GLU A 186 -15.47 -10.69 -7.97
N GLU A 187 -15.76 -10.70 -9.27
CA GLU A 187 -15.13 -11.58 -10.27
C GLU A 187 -14.10 -10.83 -11.13
N ASP A 188 -13.84 -9.56 -10.82
CA ASP A 188 -12.92 -8.71 -11.59
C ASP A 188 -11.47 -9.24 -11.52
N LEU A 189 -10.83 -9.36 -12.69
CA LEU A 189 -9.44 -9.80 -12.80
C LEU A 189 -8.46 -8.87 -12.09
N SER A 190 -8.83 -7.60 -11.89
CA SER A 190 -8.08 -6.63 -11.11
C SER A 190 -7.84 -7.13 -9.69
N ILE A 191 -8.73 -7.92 -9.09
CA ILE A 191 -8.51 -8.51 -7.76
C ILE A 191 -7.28 -9.43 -7.79
N SER A 192 -7.19 -10.33 -8.77
CA SER A 192 -6.05 -11.24 -8.93
C SER A 192 -4.75 -10.50 -9.23
N LYS A 193 -4.83 -9.42 -10.02
CA LYS A 193 -3.66 -8.56 -10.35
C LYS A 193 -3.20 -7.76 -9.14
N ILE A 194 -4.12 -7.21 -8.32
CA ILE A 194 -3.81 -6.51 -7.06
C ILE A 194 -3.11 -7.48 -6.09
N LEU A 195 -3.64 -8.69 -5.90
CA LEU A 195 -3.01 -9.70 -5.03
C LEU A 195 -1.59 -10.03 -5.51
N ALA A 196 -1.40 -10.17 -6.82
CA ALA A 196 -0.11 -10.45 -7.40
C ALA A 196 0.90 -9.30 -7.16
N ILE A 197 0.50 -8.06 -7.41
CA ILE A 197 1.35 -6.87 -7.22
C ILE A 197 1.73 -6.69 -5.75
N LEU A 198 0.78 -6.82 -4.82
CA LEU A 198 1.04 -6.71 -3.38
C LEU A 198 1.95 -7.83 -2.86
N SER A 199 2.03 -8.95 -3.58
CA SER A 199 2.90 -10.09 -3.23
C SER A 199 4.36 -9.90 -3.66
N GLU A 200 4.65 -9.08 -4.67
CA GLU A 200 6.00 -8.84 -5.20
C GLU A 200 7.05 -8.42 -4.16
N PRO A 201 6.80 -7.42 -3.28
CA PRO A 201 7.78 -7.04 -2.26
C PRO A 201 8.10 -8.15 -1.26
N ILE A 202 7.18 -9.12 -1.08
CA ILE A 202 7.32 -10.18 -0.07
C ILE A 202 8.07 -11.38 -0.68
N LYS A 203 7.78 -11.73 -1.94
CA LYS A 203 8.48 -12.81 -2.66
C LYS A 203 10.00 -12.57 -2.72
N GLY A 204 10.42 -11.31 -2.88
CA GLY A 204 11.83 -10.92 -3.01
C GLY A 204 12.63 -10.90 -1.70
N LEU A 205 12.03 -11.26 -0.56
CA LEU A 205 12.68 -11.25 0.76
C LEU A 205 13.03 -12.66 1.29
N ASN A 206 12.67 -13.71 0.55
CA ASN A 206 13.03 -15.09 0.85
C ASN A 206 14.37 -15.49 0.22
#